data_AF-S3JEW4-F1
#
_entry.id   AF-S3JEW4-F1
#
_cell.length_a   1.000
_cell.length_b   1.000
_cell.length_c   1.000
_cell.angle_alpha   90.00
_cell.angle_beta   90.00
_cell.angle_gamma   90.00
#
_symmetry.space_group_name_H-M   'P 1'
#
loop_
_entity.id
_entity.type
_entity.pdbx_description
1 polymer ?
#
loop_
_entity_poly.entity_id
_entity_poly.type
_entity_poly.pdbx_seq_one_letter_code
_entity_poly.pdbx_strand_id
1 'polypeptide(L)'
;MLFIIQFPLADSRLFVQENTMRLVRPTWPSPTPDREFIRCWGGIKKRKTGGLNGWIGEDTFCEATKAIIFTQNILFTDSQSSLKIPFKVVFSRFYFDGNAVGKLELGFACPTKDRGREIEDNINEKQFKELINYLLIFKIKISNPLLNKRKEECELIKAGKFIARSYLGTTTIQKNVCDILEKKWLVEAGTPTILLICGKKISHKFPFFKKESDSKIFNGNIFMSLIPHQGSTYPMWVLEGVSSEFEQVDCFCNLRHLRICLLRLHAEHQCLRIILKNIESGKITISRDSEASQQLQYYLNEATSRINRLQSPNIDIAEIAREIQDCVSPGERENLIKYLEKTQVRKNIRRKVDNYLKSCYNGLFIGTMQGDIEIMEGDVIRDIGAGATVINRSLVEKSFNKVRDQFDENAASALRLIAQEIEKSGNKEAGELFDSFNEELQKPEPKRSLLRTLWNGMVEALPAIGQLAGVVAQISKLFIAA
;
A
#
# COMPACT_ATOMS: atom_id res chain seq x y z
N MET A 1 14.67 -16.98 -7.89
CA MET A 1 13.33 -16.44 -7.54
C MET A 1 13.07 -16.53 -6.04
N LEU A 2 12.30 -15.59 -5.49
CA LEU A 2 11.78 -15.64 -4.11
C LEU A 2 10.26 -15.55 -4.14
N PHE A 3 9.59 -16.59 -3.64
CA PHE A 3 8.16 -16.57 -3.38
C PHE A 3 7.91 -16.24 -1.91
N ILE A 4 6.92 -15.42 -1.63
CA ILE A 4 6.45 -15.11 -0.29
C ILE A 4 4.96 -15.37 -0.25
N ILE A 5 4.52 -16.18 0.70
CA ILE A 5 3.08 -16.33 0.99
C ILE A 5 2.83 -15.67 2.33
N GLN A 6 1.92 -14.71 2.35
CA GLN A 6 1.50 -14.03 3.56
C GLN A 6 0.09 -14.48 3.96
N PHE A 7 -0.08 -14.77 5.25
CA PHE A 7 -1.36 -15.00 5.90
C PHE A 7 -1.67 -13.84 6.87
N PRO A 8 -2.55 -12.90 6.50
CA PRO A 8 -3.05 -11.87 7.41
C PRO A 8 -3.88 -12.49 8.53
N LEU A 9 -3.74 -11.97 9.75
CA LEU A 9 -4.55 -12.30 10.91
C LEU A 9 -5.17 -11.02 11.49
N ALA A 10 -6.43 -11.12 11.92
CA ALA A 10 -7.13 -10.08 12.65
C ALA A 10 -7.43 -10.57 14.06
N ASP A 11 -6.92 -9.88 15.07
CA ASP A 11 -7.14 -10.18 16.49
C ASP A 11 -8.17 -9.20 17.09
N SER A 12 -9.38 -9.69 17.33
CA SER A 12 -10.49 -8.89 17.86
C SER A 12 -10.48 -8.80 19.39
N ARG A 13 -9.55 -9.48 20.08
CA ARG A 13 -9.62 -9.69 21.53
C ARG A 13 -9.52 -8.42 22.37
N LEU A 14 -8.93 -7.36 21.84
CA LEU A 14 -8.87 -6.04 22.49
C LEU A 14 -10.16 -5.23 22.36
N PHE A 15 -11.07 -5.64 21.49
CA PHE A 15 -12.29 -4.88 21.16
C PHE A 15 -13.54 -5.46 21.80
N VAL A 16 -13.40 -6.48 22.65
CA VAL A 16 -14.50 -7.13 23.35
C VAL A 16 -14.36 -6.85 24.85
N GLN A 17 -15.49 -6.63 25.53
CA GLN A 17 -15.49 -6.36 26.97
C GLN A 17 -15.20 -7.60 27.82
N GLU A 18 -15.52 -8.78 27.29
CA GLU A 18 -15.28 -10.03 27.98
C GLU A 18 -13.79 -10.33 28.11
N ASN A 19 -13.41 -11.00 29.21
CA ASN A 19 -12.03 -11.43 29.38
C ASN A 19 -11.68 -12.54 28.38
N THR A 20 -10.87 -12.18 27.38
CA THR A 20 -10.43 -13.09 26.31
C THR A 20 -9.26 -13.98 26.71
N MET A 21 -8.76 -13.84 27.94
CA MET A 21 -7.63 -14.58 28.48
C MET A 21 -6.36 -14.44 27.61
N ARG A 22 -6.25 -13.35 26.84
CA ARG A 22 -5.08 -13.00 26.04
C ARG A 22 -3.87 -12.83 26.97
N LEU A 23 -2.75 -13.43 26.60
CA LEU A 23 -1.49 -13.24 27.32
C LEU A 23 -0.98 -11.81 27.12
N VAL A 24 -0.43 -11.23 28.19
CA VAL A 24 0.27 -9.93 28.15
C VAL A 24 1.60 -10.01 27.39
N ARG A 25 2.15 -11.22 27.23
CA ARG A 25 3.39 -11.48 26.48
C ARG A 25 3.13 -12.32 25.22
N PRO A 26 3.81 -12.02 24.09
CA PRO A 26 4.80 -10.95 23.92
C PRO A 26 4.21 -9.54 24.02
N THR A 27 5.00 -8.56 24.47
CA THR A 27 4.57 -7.16 24.70
C THR A 27 4.56 -6.36 23.40
N TRP A 28 3.81 -6.85 22.42
CA TRP A 28 3.61 -6.15 21.14
C TRP A 28 3.03 -4.73 21.35
N PRO A 29 3.44 -3.73 20.55
CA PRO A 29 4.33 -3.83 19.38
C PRO A 29 5.84 -3.82 19.69
N SER A 30 6.24 -3.71 20.97
CA SER A 30 7.65 -3.61 21.38
C SER A 30 8.07 -4.79 22.24
N PRO A 31 8.02 -6.04 21.73
CA PRO A 31 8.47 -7.20 22.49
C PRO A 31 9.99 -7.16 22.67
N THR A 32 10.48 -7.74 23.76
CA THR A 32 11.92 -7.83 24.02
C THR A 32 12.55 -8.97 23.18
N PRO A 33 13.40 -8.67 22.18
CA PRO A 33 14.04 -9.70 21.37
C PRO A 33 14.87 -10.65 22.22
N ASP A 34 14.93 -11.92 21.81
CA ASP A 34 15.69 -13.00 22.44
C ASP A 34 15.28 -13.36 23.89
N ARG A 35 14.27 -12.67 24.45
CA ARG A 35 13.68 -12.99 25.77
C ARG A 35 12.24 -13.45 25.68
N GLU A 36 11.47 -12.85 24.78
CA GLU A 36 10.07 -13.18 24.59
C GLU A 36 9.86 -14.18 23.46
N PHE A 37 8.72 -14.86 23.46
CA PHE A 37 8.39 -15.88 22.47
C PHE A 37 6.88 -16.08 22.35
N ILE A 38 6.43 -16.61 21.22
CA ILE A 38 5.09 -17.15 21.07
C ILE A 38 5.17 -18.65 21.29
N ARG A 39 4.36 -19.16 22.24
CA ARG A 39 4.34 -20.60 22.59
C ARG A 39 4.13 -21.44 21.34
N CYS A 40 4.89 -22.52 21.21
CA CYS A 40 4.83 -23.45 20.08
C CYS A 40 5.15 -22.84 18.69
N TRP A 41 5.53 -21.56 18.58
CA TRP A 41 5.87 -20.91 17.31
C TRP A 41 7.36 -20.61 17.24
N GLY A 42 7.90 -19.89 18.23
CA GLY A 42 9.31 -19.55 18.31
C GLY A 42 9.59 -18.25 19.06
N GLY A 43 10.87 -17.86 19.10
CA GLY A 43 11.35 -16.68 19.82
C GLY A 43 11.17 -15.38 19.03
N ILE A 44 11.07 -14.27 19.76
CA ILE A 44 11.11 -12.92 19.18
C ILE A 44 12.54 -12.58 18.78
N LYS A 45 12.72 -12.02 17.59
CA LYS A 45 13.99 -11.61 17.01
C LYS A 45 13.90 -10.18 16.51
N LYS A 46 15.03 -9.47 16.56
CA LYS A 46 15.18 -8.17 15.90
C LYS A 46 15.45 -8.38 14.41
N ARG A 47 14.80 -7.60 13.56
CA ARG A 47 15.10 -7.54 12.13
C ARG A 47 16.44 -6.81 11.95
N LYS A 48 17.43 -7.51 11.40
CA LYS A 48 18.82 -7.01 11.26
C LYS A 48 18.92 -5.62 10.61
N THR A 49 18.06 -5.37 9.63
CA THR A 49 18.01 -4.13 8.84
C THR A 49 16.87 -3.20 9.27
N GLY A 50 16.37 -3.34 10.50
CA GLY A 50 15.29 -2.50 11.04
C GLY A 50 13.90 -2.70 10.39
N GLY A 51 12.91 -2.01 10.95
CA GLY A 51 11.55 -1.89 10.42
C GLY A 51 11.45 -0.79 9.36
N LEU A 52 10.22 -0.32 9.10
CA LEU A 52 9.96 0.84 8.24
C LEU A 52 9.31 1.95 9.04
N ASN A 53 9.71 3.20 8.77
CA ASN A 53 9.04 4.37 9.31
C ASN A 53 7.56 4.36 8.90
N GLY A 54 6.68 4.73 9.84
CA GLY A 54 5.22 4.69 9.63
C GLY A 54 4.56 3.31 9.81
N TRP A 55 5.34 2.22 9.90
CA TRP A 55 4.82 0.87 10.07
C TRP A 55 5.23 0.26 11.43
N ILE A 56 4.29 0.31 12.38
CA ILE A 56 4.48 -0.21 13.74
C ILE A 56 4.61 -1.75 13.72
N GLY A 57 5.59 -2.28 14.45
CA GLY A 57 5.78 -3.73 14.64
C GLY A 57 6.46 -4.46 13.47
N GLU A 58 7.14 -3.73 12.56
CA GLU A 58 7.91 -4.34 11.46
C GLU A 58 9.40 -4.57 11.79
N ASP A 59 9.91 -3.96 12.85
CA ASP A 59 11.32 -4.02 13.27
C ASP A 59 11.67 -5.26 14.12
N THR A 60 10.65 -5.88 14.72
CA THR A 60 10.75 -7.13 15.47
C THR A 60 9.76 -8.16 14.92
N PHE A 61 10.09 -9.44 15.05
CA PHE A 61 9.22 -10.53 14.58
C PHE A 61 9.41 -11.79 15.42
N CYS A 62 8.39 -12.63 15.48
CA CYS A 62 8.52 -14.00 15.96
C CYS A 62 9.08 -14.87 14.83
N GLU A 63 10.18 -15.57 15.08
CA GLU A 63 10.70 -16.60 14.17
C GLU A 63 9.82 -17.86 14.27
N ALA A 64 8.78 -17.91 13.45
CA ALA A 64 7.66 -18.84 13.55
C ALA A 64 7.94 -20.22 12.93
N THR A 65 9.17 -20.72 13.06
CA THR A 65 9.64 -21.98 12.45
C THR A 65 8.85 -23.22 12.89
N LYS A 66 8.17 -23.16 14.05
CA LYS A 66 7.33 -24.26 14.57
C LYS A 66 5.84 -24.06 14.30
N ALA A 67 5.43 -22.90 13.75
CA ALA A 67 4.04 -22.62 13.45
C ALA A 67 3.51 -23.48 12.30
N ILE A 68 4.37 -23.72 11.29
CA ILE A 68 4.09 -24.53 10.10
C ILE A 68 5.21 -25.55 9.92
N ILE A 69 4.84 -26.80 9.71
CA ILE A 69 5.76 -27.92 9.57
C ILE A 69 5.58 -28.52 8.18
N PHE A 70 6.65 -28.55 7.40
CA PHE A 70 6.68 -29.19 6.09
C PHE A 70 6.95 -30.69 6.30
N THR A 71 6.10 -31.54 5.73
CA THR A 71 6.17 -33.00 5.91
C THR A 71 7.27 -33.65 5.08
N GLN A 72 7.71 -32.97 4.03
CA GLN A 72 8.71 -33.44 3.08
C GLN A 72 9.43 -32.25 2.44
N ASN A 73 10.52 -32.54 1.71
CA ASN A 73 11.18 -31.54 0.87
C ASN A 73 10.20 -31.05 -0.21
N ILE A 74 10.19 -29.75 -0.44
CA ILE A 74 9.34 -29.13 -1.45
C ILE A 74 10.09 -29.22 -2.79
N LEU A 75 9.66 -30.13 -3.67
CA LEU A 75 10.30 -30.41 -4.94
C LEU A 75 9.24 -30.49 -6.04
N PHE A 76 9.11 -29.43 -6.81
CA PHE A 76 8.29 -29.47 -8.02
C PHE A 76 9.00 -30.34 -9.06
N THR A 77 8.26 -31.28 -9.64
CA THR A 77 8.71 -32.10 -10.76
C THR A 77 7.69 -31.93 -11.87
N ASP A 78 8.14 -31.46 -13.02
CA ASP A 78 7.29 -31.43 -14.20
C ASP A 78 7.05 -32.87 -14.67
N SER A 79 5.80 -33.16 -15.04
CA SER A 79 5.42 -34.50 -15.53
C SER A 79 5.87 -34.73 -16.98
N GLN A 80 6.03 -33.65 -17.75
CA GLN A 80 6.32 -33.72 -19.18
C GLN A 80 7.80 -33.43 -19.52
N SER A 81 8.57 -32.92 -18.57
CA SER A 81 10.00 -32.69 -18.71
C SER A 81 10.77 -33.21 -17.50
N SER A 82 12.08 -33.41 -17.67
CA SER A 82 12.98 -33.76 -16.56
C SER A 82 13.25 -32.60 -15.60
N LEU A 83 12.51 -31.48 -15.70
CA LEU A 83 12.70 -30.29 -14.89
C LEU A 83 12.32 -30.56 -13.43
N LYS A 84 13.26 -30.26 -12.53
CA LYS A 84 13.08 -30.41 -11.08
C LYS A 84 13.45 -29.12 -10.39
N ILE A 85 12.48 -28.52 -9.69
CA ILE A 85 12.64 -27.23 -9.04
C ILE A 85 12.48 -27.41 -7.52
N PRO A 86 13.57 -27.43 -6.74
CA PRO A 86 13.50 -27.48 -5.30
C PRO A 86 13.14 -26.10 -4.73
N PHE A 87 12.26 -26.06 -3.74
CA PHE A 87 12.01 -24.87 -2.93
C PHE A 87 12.65 -25.01 -1.55
N LYS A 88 13.42 -24.01 -1.15
CA LYS A 88 13.97 -23.90 0.19
C LYS A 88 13.17 -22.87 0.98
N VAL A 89 12.62 -23.27 2.12
CA VAL A 89 12.04 -22.31 3.08
C VAL A 89 13.17 -21.47 3.66
N VAL A 90 13.21 -20.19 3.32
CA VAL A 90 14.27 -19.26 3.75
C VAL A 90 13.91 -18.46 4.99
N PHE A 91 12.62 -18.27 5.26
CA PHE A 91 12.15 -17.69 6.52
C PHE A 91 10.68 -18.05 6.80
N SER A 92 10.34 -18.04 8.09
CA SER A 92 8.96 -18.06 8.60
C SER A 92 8.88 -17.00 9.70
N ARG A 93 8.16 -15.91 9.45
CA ARG A 93 8.17 -14.73 10.32
C ARG A 93 6.76 -14.28 10.61
N PHE A 94 6.45 -14.10 11.89
CA PHE A 94 5.18 -13.53 12.33
C PHE A 94 5.40 -12.15 12.92
N TYR A 95 4.57 -11.20 12.50
CA TYR A 95 4.55 -9.82 12.95
C TYR A 95 3.19 -9.52 13.57
N PHE A 96 3.16 -8.66 14.57
CA PHE A 96 1.93 -8.19 15.18
C PHE A 96 2.09 -6.73 15.66
N ASP A 97 1.09 -5.90 15.42
CA ASP A 97 1.16 -4.47 15.69
C ASP A 97 0.78 -4.06 17.11
N GLY A 98 0.48 -5.04 17.97
CA GLY A 98 0.04 -4.82 19.35
C GLY A 98 -1.46 -4.62 19.48
N ASN A 99 -2.14 -4.18 18.43
CA ASN A 99 -3.56 -3.90 18.41
C ASN A 99 -4.36 -5.08 17.85
N ALA A 100 -4.35 -5.26 16.53
CA ALA A 100 -5.20 -6.23 15.85
C ALA A 100 -4.54 -6.88 14.63
N VAL A 101 -3.57 -6.23 14.01
CA VAL A 101 -3.03 -6.66 12.71
C VAL A 101 -1.85 -7.59 12.94
N GLY A 102 -2.06 -8.86 12.66
CA GLY A 102 -1.02 -9.88 12.55
C GLY A 102 -0.75 -10.26 11.11
N LYS A 103 0.47 -10.71 10.82
CA LYS A 103 0.78 -11.38 9.54
C LYS A 103 1.85 -12.44 9.73
N LEU A 104 1.64 -13.61 9.14
CA LEU A 104 2.67 -14.64 9.00
C LEU A 104 3.18 -14.61 7.56
N GLU A 105 4.49 -14.45 7.38
CA GLU A 105 5.17 -14.48 6.08
C GLU A 105 6.05 -15.73 5.98
N LEU A 106 5.85 -16.51 4.91
CA LEU A 106 6.70 -17.65 4.55
C LEU A 106 7.47 -17.34 3.27
N GLY A 107 8.79 -17.34 3.34
CA GLY A 107 9.66 -17.14 2.18
C GLY A 107 10.17 -18.47 1.63
N PHE A 108 10.05 -18.66 0.33
CA PHE A 108 10.56 -19.82 -0.41
C PHE A 108 11.54 -19.33 -1.48
N ALA A 109 12.81 -19.69 -1.34
CA ALA A 109 13.78 -19.50 -2.40
C ALA A 109 13.71 -20.68 -3.37
N CYS A 110 13.64 -20.34 -4.64
CA CYS A 110 13.78 -21.26 -5.75
C CYS A 110 15.09 -20.91 -6.48
N PRO A 111 15.96 -21.90 -6.78
CA PRO A 111 17.16 -21.64 -7.56
C PRO A 111 16.75 -20.99 -8.90
N THR A 112 17.61 -20.11 -9.40
CA THR A 112 17.44 -19.52 -10.74
C THR A 112 18.02 -20.41 -11.81
N LYS A 113 18.90 -21.36 -11.46
CA LYS A 113 19.54 -22.29 -12.39
C LYS A 113 19.27 -23.76 -12.02
N ASP A 114 19.05 -24.60 -13.03
CA ASP A 114 19.09 -26.06 -12.95
C ASP A 114 20.13 -26.58 -13.96
N ARG A 115 21.10 -27.39 -13.49
CA ARG A 115 22.22 -27.93 -14.30
C ARG A 115 22.91 -26.88 -15.20
N GLY A 116 23.11 -25.67 -14.68
CA GLY A 116 23.75 -24.55 -15.39
C GLY A 116 22.84 -23.77 -16.34
N ARG A 117 21.59 -24.18 -16.54
CA ARG A 117 20.59 -23.45 -17.35
C ARG A 117 19.68 -22.61 -16.47
N GLU A 118 19.35 -21.39 -16.89
CA GLU A 118 18.37 -20.54 -16.19
C GLU A 118 16.97 -21.18 -16.24
N ILE A 119 16.37 -21.44 -15.08
CA ILE A 119 15.00 -21.95 -14.92
C ILE A 119 13.98 -20.95 -15.49
N GLU A 120 14.21 -19.65 -15.27
CA GLU A 120 13.33 -18.56 -15.75
C GLU A 120 13.24 -18.53 -17.29
N ASP A 121 14.28 -18.98 -18.00
CA ASP A 121 14.29 -19.04 -19.46
C ASP A 121 13.54 -20.27 -20.00
N ASN A 122 13.55 -21.38 -19.26
CA ASN A 122 13.07 -22.67 -19.73
C ASN A 122 11.66 -23.06 -19.24
N ILE A 123 11.09 -22.30 -18.30
CA ILE A 123 9.71 -22.53 -17.86
C ILE A 123 8.73 -21.80 -18.81
N ASN A 124 7.76 -22.54 -19.36
CA ASN A 124 6.66 -21.96 -20.13
C ASN A 124 5.46 -21.60 -19.23
N GLU A 125 4.44 -20.93 -19.80
CA GLU A 125 3.23 -20.52 -19.09
C GLU A 125 2.54 -21.66 -18.32
N LYS A 126 2.38 -22.82 -18.97
CA LYS A 126 1.74 -24.00 -18.39
C LYS A 126 2.55 -24.53 -17.19
N GLN A 127 3.85 -24.69 -17.37
CA GLN A 127 4.74 -25.17 -16.31
C GLN A 127 4.80 -24.17 -15.15
N PHE A 128 4.76 -22.87 -15.43
CA PHE A 128 4.73 -21.84 -14.40
C PHE A 128 3.41 -21.87 -13.59
N LYS A 129 2.28 -22.10 -14.28
CA LYS A 129 0.98 -22.34 -13.63
C LYS A 129 1.00 -23.58 -12.75
N GLU A 130 1.59 -24.67 -13.23
CA GLU A 130 1.77 -25.92 -12.46
C GLU A 130 2.69 -25.73 -11.26
N LEU A 131 3.77 -24.97 -11.41
CA LEU A 131 4.70 -24.61 -10.34
C LEU A 131 4.00 -23.84 -9.20
N ILE A 132 3.22 -22.82 -9.55
CA ILE A 132 2.42 -22.06 -8.57
C ILE A 132 1.42 -22.99 -7.89
N ASN A 133 0.63 -23.74 -8.67
CA ASN A 133 -0.37 -24.66 -8.12
C ASN A 133 0.25 -25.69 -7.17
N TYR A 134 1.41 -26.25 -7.53
CA TYR A 134 2.15 -27.19 -6.71
C TYR A 134 2.49 -26.58 -5.33
N LEU A 135 2.98 -25.34 -5.30
CA LEU A 135 3.28 -24.66 -4.04
C LEU A 135 2.01 -24.42 -3.22
N LEU A 136 0.90 -24.02 -3.84
CA LEU A 136 -0.37 -23.74 -3.15
C LEU A 136 -0.99 -24.98 -2.49
N ILE A 137 -0.95 -26.13 -3.18
CA ILE A 137 -1.53 -27.39 -2.67
C ILE A 137 -0.58 -28.18 -1.77
N PHE A 138 0.67 -27.72 -1.62
CA PHE A 138 1.66 -28.43 -0.83
C PHE A 138 1.13 -28.71 0.58
N LYS A 139 1.17 -29.97 1.01
CA LYS A 139 0.62 -30.39 2.30
C LYS A 139 1.57 -30.00 3.43
N ILE A 140 1.02 -29.32 4.43
CA ILE A 140 1.74 -28.88 5.62
C ILE A 140 1.00 -29.31 6.88
N LYS A 141 1.71 -29.30 8.01
CA LYS A 141 1.17 -29.59 9.33
C LYS A 141 1.21 -28.37 10.23
N ILE A 142 0.10 -28.10 10.93
CA ILE A 142 -0.04 -26.97 11.87
C ILE A 142 -0.46 -27.51 13.23
N SER A 143 0.18 -27.01 14.29
CA SER A 143 -0.20 -27.36 15.67
C SER A 143 -1.63 -26.91 15.96
N ASN A 144 -2.48 -27.82 16.43
CA ASN A 144 -3.82 -27.50 16.92
C ASN A 144 -3.88 -27.55 18.47
N PRO A 145 -4.02 -26.41 19.14
CA PRO A 145 -4.18 -26.37 20.59
C PRO A 145 -5.43 -27.10 21.11
N LEU A 146 -6.52 -27.22 20.33
CA LEU A 146 -7.75 -27.93 20.72
C LEU A 146 -7.60 -29.45 20.79
N LEU A 147 -6.66 -30.03 20.06
CA LEU A 147 -6.50 -31.49 19.94
C LEU A 147 -5.29 -31.99 20.74
N ASN A 148 -5.12 -31.54 21.99
CA ASN A 148 -3.93 -31.87 22.79
C ASN A 148 -2.60 -31.60 22.05
N LYS A 149 -2.52 -30.49 21.29
CA LYS A 149 -1.36 -30.13 20.45
C LYS A 149 -1.08 -31.12 19.28
N ARG A 150 -2.04 -31.96 18.89
CA ARG A 150 -1.94 -32.74 17.65
C ARG A 150 -1.80 -31.80 16.45
N LYS A 151 -1.11 -32.28 15.43
CA LYS A 151 -0.89 -31.54 14.19
C LYS A 151 -2.00 -31.88 13.21
N GLU A 152 -2.66 -30.86 12.67
CA GLU A 152 -3.59 -31.02 11.56
C GLU A 152 -2.87 -30.79 10.24
N GLU A 153 -3.24 -31.57 9.22
CA GLU A 153 -2.70 -31.45 7.88
C GLU A 153 -3.63 -30.62 6.99
N CYS A 154 -3.08 -29.70 6.21
CA CYS A 154 -3.83 -28.91 5.23
C CYS A 154 -2.96 -28.51 4.04
N GLU A 155 -3.60 -28.00 2.99
CA GLU A 155 -2.89 -27.33 1.88
C GLU A 155 -2.32 -26.00 2.36
N LEU A 156 -1.16 -25.64 1.84
CA LEU A 156 -0.43 -24.43 2.23
C LEU A 156 -1.30 -23.18 2.08
N ILE A 157 -1.98 -23.00 0.95
CA ILE A 157 -2.80 -21.79 0.73
C ILE A 157 -4.02 -21.72 1.66
N LYS A 158 -4.51 -22.86 2.15
CA LYS A 158 -5.66 -22.96 3.08
C LYS A 158 -5.26 -22.88 4.55
N ALA A 159 -3.99 -22.64 4.84
CA ALA A 159 -3.44 -22.62 6.18
C ALA A 159 -4.02 -21.54 7.09
N GLY A 160 -4.52 -20.43 6.52
CA GLY A 160 -4.94 -19.23 7.25
C GLY A 160 -5.79 -19.52 8.50
N LYS A 161 -6.92 -20.22 8.35
CA LYS A 161 -7.82 -20.55 9.48
C LYS A 161 -7.14 -21.38 10.57
N PHE A 162 -6.22 -22.26 10.19
CA PHE A 162 -5.48 -23.12 11.12
C PHE A 162 -4.39 -22.34 11.85
N ILE A 163 -3.72 -21.41 11.15
CA ILE A 163 -2.76 -20.47 11.72
C ILE A 163 -3.46 -19.55 12.74
N ALA A 164 -4.61 -18.97 12.38
CA ALA A 164 -5.39 -18.10 13.26
C ALA A 164 -5.77 -18.81 14.58
N ARG A 165 -6.30 -20.04 14.47
CA ARG A 165 -6.66 -20.87 15.63
C ARG A 165 -5.42 -21.26 16.46
N SER A 166 -4.31 -21.58 15.80
CA SER A 166 -3.04 -21.87 16.47
C SER A 166 -2.53 -20.65 17.25
N TYR A 167 -2.58 -19.46 16.63
CA TYR A 167 -2.21 -18.20 17.27
C TYR A 167 -3.10 -17.90 18.47
N LEU A 168 -4.42 -18.03 18.33
CA LEU A 168 -5.38 -17.85 19.43
C LEU A 168 -5.01 -18.75 20.62
N GLY A 169 -4.88 -20.06 20.41
CA GLY A 169 -4.59 -20.97 21.53
C GLY A 169 -3.20 -20.80 22.13
N THR A 170 -2.19 -20.42 21.35
CA THR A 170 -0.83 -20.21 21.84
C THR A 170 -0.65 -18.87 22.56
N THR A 171 -1.53 -17.91 22.33
CA THR A 171 -1.54 -16.59 22.98
C THR A 171 -2.68 -16.42 24.00
N THR A 172 -3.31 -17.52 24.43
CA THR A 172 -4.37 -17.54 25.45
C THR A 172 -3.96 -18.36 26.68
N ILE A 173 -4.26 -17.89 27.89
CA ILE A 173 -3.94 -18.60 29.15
C ILE A 173 -4.45 -20.04 29.11
N GLN A 174 -3.58 -21.00 29.46
CA GLN A 174 -3.81 -22.43 29.19
C GLN A 174 -5.02 -23.02 29.94
N LYS A 175 -5.32 -22.52 31.15
CA LYS A 175 -6.42 -23.02 31.98
C LYS A 175 -7.79 -22.93 31.29
N ASN A 176 -8.00 -21.91 30.45
CA ASN A 176 -9.30 -21.60 29.84
C ASN A 176 -9.24 -21.66 28.31
N VAL A 177 -8.24 -22.37 27.77
CA VAL A 177 -7.93 -22.32 26.33
C VAL A 177 -9.04 -22.96 25.49
N CYS A 178 -9.72 -23.98 26.01
CA CYS A 178 -10.82 -24.66 25.32
C CYS A 178 -12.00 -23.71 25.07
N ASP A 179 -12.51 -23.04 26.10
CA ASP A 179 -13.66 -22.13 26.01
C ASP A 179 -13.40 -20.97 25.03
N ILE A 180 -12.18 -20.41 25.06
CA ILE A 180 -11.79 -19.33 24.16
C ILE A 180 -11.64 -19.82 22.72
N LEU A 181 -11.14 -21.04 22.51
CA LEU A 181 -10.95 -21.59 21.17
C LEU A 181 -12.26 -21.96 20.45
N GLU A 182 -13.37 -22.10 21.18
CA GLU A 182 -14.71 -22.18 20.58
C GLU A 182 -15.10 -20.86 19.91
N LYS A 183 -14.66 -19.72 20.46
CA LYS A 183 -14.82 -18.38 19.91
C LYS A 183 -13.78 -18.09 18.82
N LYS A 184 -13.76 -18.92 17.77
CA LYS A 184 -12.81 -18.82 16.64
C LYS A 184 -12.79 -17.45 15.96
N TRP A 185 -13.84 -16.65 16.11
CA TRP A 185 -13.92 -15.30 15.57
C TRP A 185 -13.02 -14.28 16.29
N LEU A 186 -12.53 -14.60 17.50
CA LEU A 186 -11.63 -13.72 18.24
C LEU A 186 -10.29 -13.51 17.51
N VAL A 187 -9.82 -14.51 16.75
CA VAL A 187 -8.71 -14.37 15.83
C VAL A 187 -9.08 -15.03 14.51
N GLU A 188 -9.21 -14.24 13.45
CA GLU A 188 -9.58 -14.73 12.12
C GLU A 188 -8.44 -14.49 11.12
N ALA A 189 -8.39 -15.31 10.08
CA ALA A 189 -7.44 -15.12 8.98
C ALA A 189 -8.10 -14.36 7.84
N GLY A 190 -7.35 -13.42 7.26
CA GLY A 190 -7.68 -12.77 6.00
C GLY A 190 -7.40 -13.65 4.79
N THR A 191 -7.74 -13.14 3.60
CA THR A 191 -7.35 -13.74 2.34
C THR A 191 -5.81 -13.68 2.22
N PRO A 192 -5.12 -14.80 1.97
CA PRO A 192 -3.67 -14.78 1.74
C PRO A 192 -3.29 -13.98 0.49
N THR A 193 -2.09 -13.42 0.49
CA THR A 193 -1.46 -12.85 -0.73
C THR A 193 -0.13 -13.54 -1.01
N ILE A 194 0.23 -13.59 -2.29
CA ILE A 194 1.49 -14.13 -2.77
C ILE A 194 2.32 -12.96 -3.29
N LEU A 195 3.64 -13.00 -3.08
CA LEU A 195 4.56 -12.07 -3.70
C LEU A 195 5.72 -12.85 -4.32
N LEU A 196 5.98 -12.63 -5.59
CA LEU A 196 7.12 -13.19 -6.32
C LEU A 196 8.11 -12.09 -6.63
N ILE A 197 9.39 -12.36 -6.36
CA ILE A 197 10.52 -11.55 -6.82
C ILE A 197 11.37 -12.41 -7.76
N CYS A 198 11.56 -11.94 -8.98
CA CYS A 198 12.37 -12.60 -10.00
C CYS A 198 13.36 -11.61 -10.66
N GLY A 199 14.50 -12.15 -11.08
CA GLY A 199 15.57 -11.34 -11.65
C GLY A 199 15.29 -10.95 -13.09
N LYS A 200 14.72 -11.87 -13.89
CA LYS A 200 14.33 -11.59 -15.27
C LYS A 200 12.88 -11.15 -15.38
N LYS A 201 12.55 -10.49 -16.49
CA LYS A 201 11.17 -10.18 -16.89
C LYS A 201 10.47 -11.47 -17.35
N ILE A 202 9.44 -11.88 -16.63
CA ILE A 202 8.62 -13.07 -16.88
C ILE A 202 7.17 -12.73 -17.23
N SER A 203 6.82 -11.45 -17.30
CA SER A 203 5.46 -10.93 -17.55
C SER A 203 4.84 -11.42 -18.86
N HIS A 204 5.65 -11.76 -19.87
CA HIS A 204 5.21 -12.38 -21.13
C HIS A 204 4.91 -13.88 -20.99
N LYS A 205 5.33 -14.52 -19.90
CA LYS A 205 5.11 -15.95 -19.59
C LYS A 205 4.13 -16.13 -18.42
N PHE A 206 3.48 -15.06 -17.99
CA PHE A 206 2.61 -15.13 -16.81
C PHE A 206 1.23 -15.66 -17.22
N PRO A 207 0.78 -16.81 -16.70
CA PRO A 207 -0.34 -17.56 -17.26
C PRO A 207 -1.73 -17.05 -16.81
N PHE A 208 -1.79 -15.84 -16.26
CA PHE A 208 -2.97 -15.30 -15.60
C PHE A 208 -3.16 -13.83 -15.98
N PHE A 209 -4.40 -13.33 -15.86
CA PHE A 209 -4.70 -11.91 -16.08
C PHE A 209 -3.82 -11.04 -15.18
N LYS A 210 -3.21 -10.01 -15.77
CA LYS A 210 -2.27 -9.12 -15.09
C LYS A 210 -2.73 -7.68 -15.23
N LYS A 211 -2.54 -6.91 -14.16
CA LYS A 211 -2.65 -5.47 -14.18
C LYS A 211 -1.30 -4.89 -13.81
N GLU A 212 -0.69 -4.22 -14.77
CA GLU A 212 0.67 -3.67 -14.67
C GLU A 212 0.61 -2.25 -14.13
N SER A 213 1.69 -1.83 -13.48
CA SER A 213 1.91 -0.46 -13.06
C SER A 213 3.39 -0.13 -13.21
N ASP A 214 3.70 1.07 -13.71
CA ASP A 214 5.08 1.53 -13.83
C ASP A 214 5.63 1.85 -12.43
N SER A 215 6.76 1.24 -12.07
CA SER A 215 7.45 1.58 -10.84
C SER A 215 8.54 2.59 -11.11
N LYS A 216 8.45 3.77 -10.49
CA LYS A 216 9.57 4.73 -10.41
C LYS A 216 10.60 4.35 -9.33
N ILE A 217 10.38 3.24 -8.60
CA ILE A 217 11.14 2.89 -7.39
C ILE A 217 12.39 2.05 -7.70
N PHE A 218 12.32 1.20 -8.73
CA PHE A 218 13.41 0.32 -9.14
C PHE A 218 13.36 0.09 -10.65
N ASN A 219 14.51 -0.27 -11.24
CA ASN A 219 14.61 -0.62 -12.65
C ASN A 219 14.01 -2.02 -12.89
N GLY A 220 12.69 -2.11 -12.90
CA GLY A 220 11.96 -3.35 -13.17
C GLY A 220 10.46 -3.10 -13.25
N ASN A 221 9.69 -4.19 -13.40
CA ASN A 221 8.24 -4.08 -13.55
C ASN A 221 7.54 -4.59 -12.28
N ILE A 222 6.39 -4.00 -11.99
CA ILE A 222 5.46 -4.49 -10.97
C ILE A 222 4.10 -4.75 -11.62
N PHE A 223 3.52 -5.90 -11.30
CA PHE A 223 2.15 -6.18 -11.66
C PHE A 223 1.47 -7.03 -10.60
N MET A 224 0.14 -6.95 -10.59
CA MET A 224 -0.70 -7.82 -9.79
C MET A 224 -1.45 -8.78 -10.70
N SER A 225 -1.55 -10.03 -10.26
CA SER A 225 -2.35 -11.04 -10.92
C SER A 225 -3.23 -11.77 -9.94
N LEU A 226 -4.40 -12.17 -10.42
CA LEU A 226 -5.39 -12.92 -9.68
C LEU A 226 -5.21 -14.41 -9.98
N ILE A 227 -4.79 -15.18 -8.97
CA ILE A 227 -4.52 -16.61 -9.11
C ILE A 227 -5.77 -17.40 -8.74
N PRO A 228 -6.52 -17.96 -9.72
CA PRO A 228 -7.66 -18.81 -9.45
C PRO A 228 -7.19 -20.18 -8.91
N HIS A 229 -7.75 -20.60 -7.79
CA HIS A 229 -7.47 -21.90 -7.20
C HIS A 229 -8.68 -22.41 -6.41
N GLN A 230 -9.24 -23.55 -6.85
CA GLN A 230 -10.35 -24.25 -6.20
C GLN A 230 -11.54 -23.36 -5.83
N GLY A 231 -12.00 -22.53 -6.77
CA GLY A 231 -13.14 -21.62 -6.59
C GLY A 231 -12.84 -20.36 -5.77
N SER A 232 -11.59 -20.15 -5.34
CA SER A 232 -11.11 -18.92 -4.71
C SER A 232 -10.10 -18.22 -5.62
N THR A 233 -9.89 -16.93 -5.39
CA THR A 233 -8.91 -16.13 -6.12
C THR A 233 -7.97 -15.49 -5.13
N TYR A 234 -6.66 -15.61 -5.36
CA TYR A 234 -5.62 -15.08 -4.49
C TYR A 234 -4.80 -14.02 -5.21
N PRO A 235 -4.63 -12.81 -4.63
CA PRO A 235 -3.80 -11.77 -5.22
C PRO A 235 -2.32 -12.15 -5.14
N MET A 236 -1.65 -12.08 -6.28
CA MET A 236 -0.21 -12.30 -6.43
C MET A 236 0.46 -11.06 -6.98
N TRP A 237 1.34 -10.47 -6.18
CA TRP A 237 2.26 -9.43 -6.61
C TRP A 237 3.48 -10.04 -7.29
N VAL A 238 3.94 -9.45 -8.38
CA VAL A 238 5.17 -9.85 -9.06
C VAL A 238 6.06 -8.64 -9.23
N LEU A 239 7.29 -8.74 -8.72
CA LEU A 239 8.38 -7.78 -8.89
C LEU A 239 9.43 -8.44 -9.77
N GLU A 240 9.54 -8.01 -11.01
CA GLU A 240 10.39 -8.64 -12.02
C GLU A 240 11.43 -7.69 -12.61
N GLY A 241 12.42 -8.26 -13.31
CA GLY A 241 13.50 -7.45 -13.89
C GLY A 241 14.46 -6.90 -12.83
N VAL A 242 14.44 -7.46 -11.63
CA VAL A 242 15.30 -7.02 -10.53
C VAL A 242 16.73 -7.53 -10.80
N SER A 243 17.55 -6.77 -11.52
CA SER A 243 18.89 -7.21 -11.94
C SER A 243 19.74 -7.63 -10.74
N SER A 244 20.54 -8.70 -10.89
CA SER A 244 21.57 -9.09 -9.91
C SER A 244 22.79 -8.16 -9.92
N GLU A 245 22.90 -7.28 -10.92
CA GLU A 245 23.89 -6.21 -11.03
C GLU A 245 23.52 -5.05 -10.08
N PHE A 246 23.44 -5.37 -8.79
CA PHE A 246 23.17 -4.41 -7.73
C PHE A 246 24.48 -3.70 -7.34
N GLU A 247 24.97 -2.82 -8.21
CA GLU A 247 26.07 -1.92 -7.84
C GLU A 247 25.57 -0.72 -7.00
N GLN A 248 24.25 -0.51 -6.87
CA GLN A 248 23.66 0.58 -6.09
C GLN A 248 22.83 0.05 -4.90
N VAL A 249 23.31 0.34 -3.68
CA VAL A 249 22.73 -0.06 -2.39
C VAL A 249 21.27 0.41 -2.23
N ASP A 250 20.92 1.55 -2.84
CA ASP A 250 19.60 2.19 -2.71
C ASP A 250 18.47 1.37 -3.35
N CYS A 251 18.72 0.72 -4.49
CA CYS A 251 17.71 -0.10 -5.17
C CYS A 251 17.26 -1.30 -4.31
N PHE A 252 18.19 -1.93 -3.58
CA PHE A 252 17.85 -3.05 -2.69
C PHE A 252 17.00 -2.60 -1.50
N CYS A 253 17.35 -1.46 -0.89
CA CYS A 253 16.57 -0.86 0.19
C CYS A 253 15.16 -0.51 -0.29
N ASN A 254 15.03 0.09 -1.47
CA ASN A 254 13.76 0.48 -2.07
C ASN A 254 12.86 -0.72 -2.40
N LEU A 255 13.38 -1.76 -3.05
CA LEU A 255 12.64 -2.99 -3.35
C LEU A 255 12.14 -3.66 -2.07
N ARG A 256 13.00 -3.71 -1.05
CA ARG A 256 12.66 -4.24 0.26
C ARG A 256 11.54 -3.42 0.92
N HIS A 257 11.63 -2.09 0.86
CA HIS A 257 10.62 -1.19 1.41
C HIS A 257 9.28 -1.41 0.71
N LEU A 258 9.28 -1.41 -0.62
CA LEU A 258 8.09 -1.65 -1.44
C LEU A 258 7.43 -2.99 -1.10
N ARG A 259 8.22 -4.06 -1.01
CA ARG A 259 7.74 -5.38 -0.59
C ARG A 259 7.04 -5.33 0.78
N ILE A 260 7.66 -4.70 1.77
CA ILE A 260 7.06 -4.60 3.12
C ILE A 260 5.78 -3.77 3.06
N CYS A 261 5.75 -2.66 2.32
CA CYS A 261 4.56 -1.82 2.15
C CYS A 261 3.40 -2.59 1.51
N LEU A 262 3.61 -3.25 0.36
CA LEU A 262 2.57 -4.04 -0.33
C LEU A 262 1.99 -5.12 0.57
N LEU A 263 2.88 -5.88 1.22
CA LEU A 263 2.51 -6.94 2.15
C LEU A 263 1.78 -6.37 3.37
N ARG A 264 2.20 -5.23 3.92
CA ARG A 264 1.58 -4.64 5.10
C ARG A 264 0.22 -4.02 4.78
N LEU A 265 0.09 -3.30 3.66
CA LEU A 265 -1.18 -2.74 3.19
C LEU A 265 -2.24 -3.84 3.01
N HIS A 266 -1.86 -4.96 2.40
CA HIS A 266 -2.76 -6.12 2.29
C HIS A 266 -3.21 -6.62 3.66
N ALA A 267 -2.29 -6.79 4.62
CA ALA A 267 -2.64 -7.23 5.97
C ALA A 267 -3.58 -6.26 6.70
N GLU A 268 -3.36 -4.94 6.56
CA GLU A 268 -4.20 -3.88 7.12
C GLU A 268 -5.62 -3.92 6.51
N HIS A 269 -5.73 -4.02 5.19
CA HIS A 269 -7.02 -4.13 4.49
C HIS A 269 -7.81 -5.35 4.95
N GLN A 270 -7.14 -6.50 5.00
CA GLN A 270 -7.78 -7.75 5.42
C GLN A 270 -8.22 -7.70 6.88
N CYS A 271 -7.38 -7.14 7.76
CA CYS A 271 -7.72 -7.00 9.17
C CYS A 271 -8.90 -6.05 9.36
N LEU A 272 -8.87 -4.86 8.75
CA LEU A 272 -9.95 -3.89 8.84
C LEU A 272 -11.27 -4.49 8.36
N ARG A 273 -11.27 -5.17 7.21
CA ARG A 273 -12.45 -5.86 6.68
C ARG A 273 -13.06 -6.84 7.68
N ILE A 274 -12.22 -7.64 8.36
CA ILE A 274 -12.68 -8.61 9.37
C ILE A 274 -13.24 -7.91 10.61
N ILE A 275 -12.55 -6.88 11.12
CA ILE A 275 -13.03 -6.15 12.29
C ILE A 275 -14.38 -5.48 12.01
N LEU A 276 -14.55 -4.85 10.84
CA LEU A 276 -15.82 -4.26 10.43
C LEU A 276 -16.94 -5.30 10.32
N LYS A 277 -16.65 -6.47 9.73
CA LYS A 277 -17.59 -7.59 9.68
C LYS A 277 -18.01 -8.05 11.08
N ASN A 278 -17.07 -8.10 12.03
CA ASN A 278 -17.36 -8.51 13.40
C ASN A 278 -18.18 -7.47 14.18
N ILE A 279 -18.05 -6.18 13.85
CA ILE A 279 -18.95 -5.14 14.35
C ILE A 279 -20.35 -5.31 13.74
N GLU A 280 -20.44 -5.45 12.42
CA GLU A 280 -21.72 -5.62 11.69
C GLU A 280 -22.49 -6.86 12.17
N SER A 281 -21.80 -7.97 12.42
CA SER A 281 -22.42 -9.20 12.93
C SER A 281 -22.70 -9.18 14.44
N GLY A 282 -22.52 -8.05 15.12
CA GLY A 282 -22.77 -7.89 16.55
C GLY A 282 -21.81 -8.64 17.49
N LYS A 283 -20.73 -9.25 16.97
CA LYS A 283 -19.73 -9.93 17.79
C LYS A 283 -18.90 -8.94 18.60
N ILE A 284 -18.57 -7.79 18.00
CA ILE A 284 -17.97 -6.64 18.68
C ILE A 284 -19.09 -5.68 19.03
N THR A 285 -19.42 -5.58 20.32
CA THR A 285 -20.44 -4.65 20.80
C THR A 285 -19.83 -3.32 21.19
N ILE A 286 -20.34 -2.23 20.61
CA ILE A 286 -19.88 -0.87 20.91
C ILE A 286 -20.69 -0.33 22.10
N SER A 287 -20.07 -0.26 23.26
CA SER A 287 -20.62 0.44 24.43
C SER A 287 -20.00 1.83 24.57
N ARG A 288 -20.75 2.79 25.13
CA ARG A 288 -20.16 4.08 25.50
C ARG A 288 -19.13 3.87 26.63
N ASP A 289 -18.02 4.57 26.52
CA ASP A 289 -16.98 4.72 27.54
C ASP A 289 -16.33 3.44 28.11
N SER A 290 -16.41 2.30 27.41
CA SER A 290 -15.60 1.13 27.75
C SER A 290 -14.19 1.23 27.18
N GLU A 291 -13.23 0.59 27.86
CA GLU A 291 -11.86 0.43 27.39
C GLU A 291 -11.82 -0.25 26.00
N ALA A 292 -12.60 -1.32 25.82
CA ALA A 292 -12.71 -2.03 24.54
C ALA A 292 -13.17 -1.12 23.39
N SER A 293 -14.16 -0.25 23.62
CA SER A 293 -14.61 0.72 22.63
C SER A 293 -13.57 1.81 22.34
N GLN A 294 -12.79 2.22 23.36
CA GLN A 294 -11.69 3.18 23.17
C GLN A 294 -10.55 2.56 22.35
N GLN A 295 -10.20 1.30 22.62
CA GLN A 295 -9.20 0.55 21.85
C GLN A 295 -9.65 0.35 20.40
N LEU A 296 -10.92 -0.01 20.18
CA LEU A 296 -11.49 -0.13 18.84
C LEU A 296 -11.43 1.20 18.09
N GLN A 297 -11.82 2.29 18.75
CA GLN A 297 -11.78 3.64 18.19
C GLN A 297 -10.36 4.07 17.83
N TYR A 298 -9.37 3.76 18.68
CA TYR A 298 -7.96 4.00 18.40
C TYR A 298 -7.49 3.21 17.18
N TYR A 299 -7.75 1.90 17.15
CA TYR A 299 -7.42 1.03 16.03
C TYR A 299 -8.04 1.52 14.71
N LEU A 300 -9.34 1.82 14.68
CA LEU A 300 -10.01 2.29 13.46
C LEU A 300 -9.41 3.61 12.95
N ASN A 301 -9.04 4.53 13.86
CA ASN A 301 -8.37 5.77 13.47
C ASN A 301 -7.01 5.48 12.81
N GLU A 302 -6.20 4.61 13.43
CA GLU A 302 -4.86 4.25 12.95
C GLU A 302 -4.91 3.49 11.62
N ALA A 303 -5.73 2.45 11.53
CA ALA A 303 -5.92 1.65 10.32
C ALA A 303 -6.40 2.53 9.16
N THR A 304 -7.41 3.38 9.40
CA THR A 304 -7.89 4.33 8.39
C THR A 304 -6.78 5.29 7.97
N SER A 305 -5.98 5.81 8.90
CA SER A 305 -4.86 6.68 8.56
C SER A 305 -3.82 5.97 7.70
N ARG A 306 -3.42 4.74 8.03
CA ARG A 306 -2.39 4.00 7.26
C ARG A 306 -2.85 3.66 5.84
N ILE A 307 -4.14 3.34 5.69
CA ILE A 307 -4.76 3.11 4.39
C ILE A 307 -4.83 4.44 3.62
N ASN A 308 -5.16 5.55 4.29
CA ASN A 308 -5.42 6.85 3.68
C ASN A 308 -4.21 7.72 3.38
N ARG A 309 -3.25 7.85 4.28
CA ARG A 309 -2.07 8.68 4.09
C ARG A 309 -0.99 8.30 5.09
N LEU A 310 0.22 8.05 4.61
CA LEU A 310 1.42 8.27 5.41
C LEU A 310 1.92 9.67 5.08
N GLN A 311 1.87 10.57 6.06
CA GLN A 311 2.43 11.91 5.88
C GLN A 311 3.96 11.80 5.95
N SER A 312 4.64 11.91 4.81
CA SER A 312 6.06 12.24 4.77
C SER A 312 6.37 13.02 3.49
N PRO A 313 7.25 14.05 3.53
CA PRO A 313 7.42 15.02 2.45
C PRO A 313 8.36 14.57 1.30
N ASN A 314 8.91 13.35 1.33
CA ASN A 314 9.76 12.81 0.26
C ASN A 314 9.23 11.45 -0.19
N ILE A 315 9.21 11.22 -1.51
CA ILE A 315 8.74 10.02 -2.25
C ILE A 315 8.53 8.84 -1.29
N ASP A 316 7.34 8.78 -0.70
CA ASP A 316 7.03 7.74 0.25
C ASP A 316 6.74 6.49 -0.56
N ILE A 317 7.67 5.52 -0.53
CA ILE A 317 7.48 4.20 -1.16
C ILE A 317 6.14 3.58 -0.73
N ALA A 318 5.62 3.93 0.44
CA ALA A 318 4.29 3.51 0.85
C ALA A 318 3.15 4.22 0.11
N GLU A 319 3.30 5.49 -0.30
CA GLU A 319 2.34 6.16 -1.18
C GLU A 319 2.33 5.52 -2.55
N ILE A 320 3.50 5.25 -3.13
CA ILE A 320 3.58 4.54 -4.42
C ILE A 320 2.98 3.14 -4.30
N ALA A 321 3.25 2.41 -3.21
CA ALA A 321 2.62 1.10 -2.98
C ALA A 321 1.08 1.20 -2.93
N ARG A 322 0.53 2.28 -2.36
CA ARG A 322 -0.91 2.56 -2.36
C ARG A 322 -1.42 2.89 -3.75
N GLU A 323 -0.77 3.79 -4.48
CA GLU A 323 -1.14 4.15 -5.86
C GLU A 323 -1.15 2.93 -6.76
N ILE A 324 -0.14 2.07 -6.63
CA ILE A 324 -0.08 0.79 -7.35
C ILE A 324 -1.25 -0.09 -6.93
N GLN A 325 -1.55 -0.22 -5.64
CA GLN A 325 -2.67 -1.03 -5.15
C GLN A 325 -4.04 -0.52 -5.66
N ASP A 326 -4.29 0.78 -5.60
CA ASP A 326 -5.52 1.41 -6.08
C ASP A 326 -5.63 1.29 -7.60
N CYS A 327 -4.51 1.42 -8.32
CA CYS A 327 -4.45 1.16 -9.74
C CYS A 327 -4.84 -0.30 -10.02
N VAL A 328 -4.25 -1.28 -9.35
CA VAL A 328 -4.49 -2.70 -9.70
C VAL A 328 -5.82 -3.28 -9.16
N SER A 329 -6.37 -2.73 -8.09
CA SER A 329 -7.59 -3.19 -7.42
C SER A 329 -8.57 -2.04 -7.14
N PRO A 330 -9.09 -1.36 -8.18
CA PRO A 330 -10.01 -0.24 -7.99
C PRO A 330 -11.30 -0.69 -7.29
N GLY A 331 -11.84 0.11 -6.39
CA GLY A 331 -13.10 -0.18 -5.68
C GLY A 331 -12.93 -0.90 -4.34
N GLU A 332 -11.83 -1.62 -4.09
CA GLU A 332 -11.64 -2.33 -2.80
C GLU A 332 -11.62 -1.35 -1.63
N ARG A 333 -10.94 -0.24 -1.84
CA ARG A 333 -10.78 0.84 -0.89
C ARG A 333 -12.09 1.58 -0.64
N GLU A 334 -12.78 1.98 -1.70
CA GLU A 334 -14.09 2.64 -1.63
C GLU A 334 -15.11 1.75 -0.92
N ASN A 335 -15.04 0.44 -1.13
CA ASN A 335 -15.88 -0.51 -0.42
C ASN A 335 -15.60 -0.50 1.09
N LEU A 336 -14.33 -0.60 1.51
CA LEU A 336 -13.96 -0.52 2.93
C LEU A 336 -14.42 0.80 3.58
N ILE A 337 -14.29 1.90 2.84
CA ILE A 337 -14.77 3.22 3.26
C ILE A 337 -16.29 3.23 3.42
N LYS A 338 -17.05 2.74 2.43
CA LYS A 338 -18.52 2.63 2.52
C LYS A 338 -18.96 1.75 3.68
N TYR A 339 -18.22 0.69 4.00
CA TYR A 339 -18.47 -0.13 5.18
C TYR A 339 -18.27 0.67 6.47
N LEU A 340 -17.19 1.45 6.57
CA LEU A 340 -16.96 2.35 7.71
C LEU A 340 -18.09 3.36 7.90
N GLU A 341 -18.66 3.90 6.80
CA GLU A 341 -19.79 4.84 6.84
C GLU A 341 -21.09 4.20 7.35
N LYS A 342 -21.34 2.94 7.01
CA LYS A 342 -22.54 2.19 7.44
C LYS A 342 -22.47 1.74 8.90
N THR A 343 -21.26 1.50 9.39
CA THR A 343 -21.05 1.09 10.77
C THR A 343 -21.35 2.28 11.69
N GLN A 344 -21.99 2.10 12.86
CA GLN A 344 -22.28 3.18 13.84
C GLN A 344 -21.01 3.73 14.53
N VAL A 345 -19.96 3.97 13.75
CA VAL A 345 -18.69 4.50 14.20
C VAL A 345 -18.86 6.02 14.38
N ARG A 346 -18.27 6.55 15.45
CA ARG A 346 -18.43 7.97 15.85
C ARG A 346 -18.21 8.91 14.66
N LYS A 347 -19.01 9.98 14.59
CA LYS A 347 -19.00 11.04 13.54
C LYS A 347 -17.60 11.56 13.19
N ASN A 348 -16.65 11.51 14.13
CA ASN A 348 -15.26 11.91 13.92
C ASN A 348 -14.44 10.98 13.00
N ILE A 349 -14.66 9.65 13.03
CA ILE A 349 -14.02 8.74 12.07
C ILE A 349 -14.65 8.93 10.70
N ARG A 350 -15.97 9.02 10.64
CA ARG A 350 -16.71 9.31 9.40
C ARG A 350 -16.17 10.58 8.70
N ARG A 351 -16.01 11.68 9.45
CA ARG A 351 -15.44 12.93 8.92
C ARG A 351 -14.01 12.77 8.37
N LYS A 352 -13.16 11.94 9.00
CA LYS A 352 -11.79 11.68 8.49
C LYS A 352 -11.81 10.87 7.19
N VAL A 353 -12.72 9.90 7.10
CA VAL A 353 -12.94 9.09 5.90
C VAL A 353 -13.52 9.92 4.76
N ASP A 354 -14.52 10.77 5.03
CA ASP A 354 -15.11 11.70 4.05
C ASP A 354 -14.08 12.71 3.52
N ASN A 355 -13.24 13.27 4.41
CA ASN A 355 -12.17 14.18 4.02
C ASN A 355 -11.12 13.51 3.12
N TYR A 356 -10.90 12.20 3.33
CA TYR A 356 -10.01 11.42 2.48
C TYR A 356 -10.60 11.20 1.08
N LEU A 357 -11.86 10.76 0.99
CA LEU A 357 -12.54 10.59 -0.31
C LEU A 357 -12.54 11.89 -1.11
N LYS A 358 -12.81 13.03 -0.45
CA LYS A 358 -12.76 14.35 -1.11
C LYS A 358 -11.38 14.73 -1.64
N SER A 359 -10.30 14.23 -1.02
CA SER A 359 -8.94 14.43 -1.54
C SER A 359 -8.62 13.58 -2.77
N CYS A 360 -9.24 12.40 -2.90
CA CYS A 360 -9.13 11.55 -4.09
C CYS A 360 -10.01 12.01 -5.26
N TYR A 361 -11.18 12.56 -4.96
CA TYR A 361 -12.12 13.06 -5.97
C TYR A 361 -11.67 14.35 -6.67
N ASN A 362 -10.64 15.04 -6.17
CA ASN A 362 -9.98 16.13 -6.91
C ASN A 362 -9.04 15.63 -8.02
N GLY A 363 -8.96 14.31 -8.25
CA GLY A 363 -8.13 13.68 -9.29
C GLY A 363 -8.87 12.73 -10.25
N LEU A 364 -10.20 12.58 -10.18
CA LEU A 364 -10.96 11.73 -11.09
C LEU A 364 -12.26 12.40 -11.55
N PHE A 365 -12.25 12.95 -12.76
CA PHE A 365 -13.47 13.18 -13.54
C PHE A 365 -13.89 11.85 -14.18
N ILE A 366 -14.99 11.26 -13.71
CA ILE A 366 -15.72 10.23 -14.47
C ILE A 366 -16.77 10.96 -15.30
N GLY A 367 -16.43 11.25 -16.55
CA GLY A 367 -17.42 11.60 -17.57
C GLY A 367 -18.05 10.32 -18.11
N THR A 368 -19.36 10.18 -17.94
CA THR A 368 -20.17 9.19 -18.66
C THR A 368 -20.06 9.48 -20.17
N MET A 369 -19.43 8.60 -20.93
CA MET A 369 -19.39 8.71 -22.39
C MET A 369 -20.58 8.02 -23.04
N GLN A 370 -21.38 8.83 -23.74
CA GLN A 370 -22.10 8.42 -24.93
C GLN A 370 -21.65 9.41 -26.01
N GLY A 371 -20.99 8.92 -27.05
CA GLY A 371 -20.54 9.72 -28.18
C GLY A 371 -19.02 9.69 -28.37
N ASP A 372 -18.63 9.27 -29.57
CA ASP A 372 -17.27 9.29 -30.12
C ASP A 372 -16.57 10.64 -29.88
N ILE A 373 -15.25 10.62 -29.67
CA ILE A 373 -14.26 11.58 -30.20
C ILE A 373 -12.85 11.26 -29.68
N GLU A 374 -11.89 11.49 -30.57
CA GLU A 374 -10.42 11.47 -30.46
C GLU A 374 -9.83 11.84 -29.10
N ILE A 375 -8.83 11.04 -28.72
CA ILE A 375 -7.92 11.28 -27.60
C ILE A 375 -6.90 12.33 -28.06
N MET A 376 -6.92 13.52 -27.47
CA MET A 376 -5.74 14.40 -27.44
C MET A 376 -4.98 14.20 -26.13
N GLU A 377 -3.71 13.84 -26.28
CA GLU A 377 -2.73 13.54 -25.25
C GLU A 377 -2.35 14.78 -24.41
N GLY A 378 -2.00 14.55 -23.14
CA GLY A 378 -1.23 15.52 -22.35
C GLY A 378 0.24 15.45 -22.75
N ASP A 379 0.89 16.62 -22.90
CA ASP A 379 2.27 16.73 -23.36
C ASP A 379 3.25 15.95 -22.46
N VAL A 380 4.02 15.07 -23.10
CA VAL A 380 5.24 14.47 -22.55
C VAL A 380 6.39 15.44 -22.81
N ILE A 381 6.87 16.10 -21.76
CA ILE A 381 8.05 16.97 -21.87
C ILE A 381 9.30 16.07 -21.98
N ARG A 382 9.91 16.03 -23.17
CA ARG A 382 11.23 15.47 -23.45
C ARG A 382 12.13 16.59 -23.99
N ASP A 383 13.44 16.47 -23.78
CA ASP A 383 14.47 17.44 -24.21
C ASP A 383 14.35 18.85 -23.63
N ILE A 384 14.26 18.96 -22.30
CA ILE A 384 14.49 20.25 -21.63
C ILE A 384 15.99 20.55 -21.66
N GLY A 385 16.42 21.35 -22.64
CA GLY A 385 17.77 21.93 -22.64
C GLY A 385 18.03 22.69 -21.33
N ALA A 386 19.28 22.67 -20.86
CA ALA A 386 19.68 23.41 -19.66
C ALA A 386 19.37 24.91 -19.84
N GLY A 387 18.31 25.40 -19.18
CA GLY A 387 17.86 26.78 -19.26
C GLY A 387 16.36 27.01 -19.51
N ALA A 388 15.54 25.97 -19.71
CA ALA A 388 14.10 26.19 -19.89
C ALA A 388 13.39 26.58 -18.58
N THR A 389 12.56 27.62 -18.64
CA THR A 389 11.63 27.97 -17.56
C THR A 389 10.44 27.03 -17.60
N VAL A 390 10.27 26.23 -16.55
CA VAL A 390 9.10 25.37 -16.37
C VAL A 390 8.10 26.12 -15.52
N ILE A 391 6.96 26.47 -16.09
CA ILE A 391 5.84 27.03 -15.33
C ILE A 391 4.91 25.89 -14.92
N ASN A 392 4.49 25.89 -13.67
CA ASN A 392 3.55 24.88 -13.20
C ASN A 392 2.15 25.12 -13.78
N ARG A 393 1.87 24.53 -14.95
CA ARG A 393 0.57 24.69 -15.66
C ARG A 393 -0.63 24.33 -14.77
N SER A 394 -0.49 23.38 -13.86
CA SER A 394 -1.57 23.03 -12.91
C SER A 394 -1.83 24.13 -11.87
N LEU A 395 -0.79 24.87 -11.48
CA LEU A 395 -0.88 26.01 -10.59
C LEU A 395 -1.51 27.21 -11.31
N VAL A 396 -1.11 27.46 -12.56
CA VAL A 396 -1.70 28.50 -13.42
C VAL A 396 -3.19 28.23 -13.65
N GLU A 397 -3.58 26.99 -13.97
CA GLU A 397 -4.99 26.64 -14.19
C GLU A 397 -5.84 26.78 -12.91
N LYS A 398 -5.29 26.47 -11.74
CA LYS A 398 -6.00 26.70 -10.47
C LYS A 398 -6.18 28.19 -10.19
N SER A 399 -5.15 29.00 -10.42
CA SER A 399 -5.23 30.45 -10.26
C SER A 399 -6.17 31.07 -11.29
N PHE A 400 -6.17 30.59 -12.53
CA PHE A 400 -7.10 30.98 -13.59
C PHE A 400 -8.54 30.77 -13.15
N ASN A 401 -8.90 29.56 -12.73
CA ASN A 401 -10.26 29.24 -12.32
C ASN A 401 -10.69 30.10 -11.12
N LYS A 402 -9.81 30.26 -10.12
CA LYS A 402 -10.11 31.09 -8.96
C LYS A 402 -10.30 32.57 -9.31
N VAL A 403 -9.46 33.13 -10.18
CA VAL A 403 -9.57 34.53 -10.61
C VAL A 403 -10.81 34.75 -11.48
N ARG A 404 -11.15 33.81 -12.36
CA ARG A 404 -12.40 33.86 -13.14
C ARG A 404 -13.62 33.91 -12.22
N ASP A 405 -13.64 33.06 -11.19
CA ASP A 405 -14.79 32.94 -10.30
C ASP A 405 -14.92 34.14 -9.33
N GLN A 406 -13.82 34.79 -8.97
CA GLN A 406 -13.80 35.92 -8.00
C GLN A 406 -13.75 37.31 -8.62
N PHE A 407 -13.28 37.42 -9.86
CA PHE A 407 -13.13 38.69 -10.58
C PHE A 407 -13.84 38.59 -11.93
N ASP A 408 -13.12 38.40 -13.03
CA ASP A 408 -13.69 38.31 -14.38
C ASP A 408 -12.81 37.45 -15.31
N GLU A 409 -13.40 37.01 -16.44
CA GLU A 409 -12.74 36.18 -17.46
C GLU A 409 -11.52 36.88 -18.08
N ASN A 410 -11.51 38.21 -18.12
CA ASN A 410 -10.42 38.99 -18.72
C ASN A 410 -9.19 38.99 -17.82
N ALA A 411 -9.36 39.08 -16.49
CA ALA A 411 -8.30 38.93 -15.51
C ALA A 411 -7.75 37.50 -15.46
N ALA A 412 -8.60 36.49 -15.62
CA ALA A 412 -8.16 35.11 -15.72
C ALA A 412 -7.34 34.87 -16.99
N SER A 413 -7.83 35.34 -18.14
CA SER A 413 -7.15 35.20 -19.44
C SER A 413 -5.79 35.90 -19.48
N ALA A 414 -5.65 37.01 -18.75
CA ALA A 414 -4.37 37.70 -18.59
C ALA A 414 -3.29 36.81 -17.95
N LEU A 415 -3.64 35.92 -17.01
CA LEU A 415 -2.67 34.98 -16.41
C LEU A 415 -2.11 33.97 -17.40
N ARG A 416 -2.93 33.48 -18.35
CA ARG A 416 -2.47 32.56 -19.39
C ARG A 416 -1.52 33.25 -20.38
N LEU A 417 -1.82 34.49 -20.74
CA LEU A 417 -0.95 35.29 -21.60
C LEU A 417 0.42 35.56 -20.94
N ILE A 418 0.43 35.83 -19.63
CA ILE A 418 1.67 35.99 -18.87
C ILE A 418 2.47 34.68 -18.83
N ALA A 419 1.80 33.55 -18.56
CA ALA A 419 2.45 32.24 -18.55
C ALA A 419 3.11 31.94 -19.90
N GLN A 420 2.42 32.20 -21.01
CA GLN A 420 2.95 31.99 -22.36
C GLN A 420 4.17 32.88 -22.63
N GLU A 421 4.13 34.15 -22.25
CA GLU A 421 5.25 35.08 -22.48
C GLU A 421 6.48 34.71 -21.63
N ILE A 422 6.28 34.23 -20.40
CA ILE A 422 7.35 33.74 -19.53
C ILE A 422 7.95 32.45 -20.09
N GLU A 423 7.13 31.46 -20.49
CA GLU A 423 7.61 30.21 -21.13
C GLU A 423 8.43 30.54 -22.38
N LYS A 424 7.93 31.44 -23.23
CA LYS A 424 8.62 31.88 -24.46
C LYS A 424 9.94 32.59 -24.18
N SER A 425 10.02 33.38 -23.11
CA SER A 425 11.22 34.13 -22.75
C SER A 425 12.34 33.25 -22.19
N GLY A 426 12.02 32.09 -21.60
CA GLY A 426 12.98 31.28 -20.86
C GLY A 426 13.57 31.98 -19.62
N ASN A 427 12.94 33.06 -19.14
CA ASN A 427 13.41 33.79 -17.97
C ASN A 427 13.02 33.05 -16.68
N LYS A 428 14.01 32.44 -16.02
CA LYS A 428 13.80 31.61 -14.84
C LYS A 428 13.28 32.41 -13.64
N GLU A 429 13.83 33.61 -13.43
CA GLU A 429 13.44 34.50 -12.33
C GLU A 429 11.98 34.95 -12.48
N ALA A 430 11.56 35.32 -13.68
CA ALA A 430 10.16 35.64 -13.97
C ALA A 430 9.22 34.43 -13.73
N GLY A 431 9.66 33.21 -14.05
CA GLY A 431 8.93 31.98 -13.77
C GLY A 431 8.72 31.72 -12.28
N GLU A 432 9.77 31.84 -11.46
CA GLU A 432 9.70 31.65 -10.01
C GLU A 432 8.81 32.72 -9.34
N LEU A 433 8.91 33.98 -9.79
CA LEU A 433 8.06 35.07 -9.32
C LEU A 433 6.59 34.86 -9.71
N PHE A 434 6.33 34.30 -10.89
CA PHE A 434 4.97 33.99 -11.36
C PHE A 434 4.35 32.79 -10.65
N ASP A 435 5.12 31.73 -10.37
CA ASP A 435 4.66 30.62 -9.54
C ASP A 435 4.32 31.11 -8.11
N SER A 436 5.20 31.92 -7.51
CA SER A 436 4.97 32.53 -6.19
C SER A 436 3.72 33.43 -6.18
N PHE A 437 3.48 34.17 -7.27
CA PHE A 437 2.29 35.00 -7.45
C PHE A 437 1.02 34.14 -7.49
N ASN A 438 1.05 33.02 -8.23
CA ASN A 438 -0.06 32.08 -8.32
C ASN A 438 -0.35 31.35 -7.00
N GLU A 439 0.69 30.99 -6.23
CA GLU A 439 0.51 30.41 -4.90
C GLU A 439 -0.17 31.39 -3.93
N GLU A 440 0.23 32.66 -3.94
CA GLU A 440 -0.39 33.69 -3.10
C GLU A 440 -1.85 33.94 -3.49
N LEU A 441 -2.15 33.96 -4.80
CA LEU A 441 -3.54 34.05 -5.30
C LEU A 441 -4.43 32.90 -4.81
N GLN A 442 -3.88 31.71 -4.60
CA GLN A 442 -4.66 30.54 -4.16
C GLN A 442 -5.02 30.55 -2.68
N LYS A 443 -4.37 31.38 -1.85
CA LYS A 443 -4.68 31.49 -0.42
C LYS A 443 -6.10 32.00 -0.17
N PRO A 444 -6.79 31.56 0.90
CA PRO A 444 -8.14 32.03 1.23
C PRO A 444 -8.25 33.57 1.32
N GLU A 445 -7.20 34.22 1.83
CA GLU A 445 -7.05 35.68 1.89
C GLU A 445 -5.67 36.08 1.33
N PRO A 446 -5.57 36.37 0.02
CA PRO A 446 -4.31 36.79 -0.60
C PRO A 446 -3.84 38.15 -0.08
N LYS A 447 -2.55 38.26 0.26
CA LYS A 447 -1.94 39.53 0.69
C LYS A 447 -1.68 40.41 -0.52
N ARG A 448 -2.52 41.42 -0.72
CA ARG A 448 -2.43 42.37 -1.85
C ARG A 448 -1.07 43.07 -1.97
N SER A 449 -0.45 43.44 -0.85
CA SER A 449 0.89 44.05 -0.86
C SER A 449 1.95 43.11 -1.44
N LEU A 450 1.85 41.81 -1.11
CA LEU A 450 2.77 40.79 -1.62
C LEU A 450 2.52 40.50 -3.10
N LEU A 451 1.25 40.40 -3.52
CA LEU A 451 0.91 40.26 -4.95
C LEU A 451 1.48 41.42 -5.78
N ARG A 452 1.40 42.66 -5.27
CA ARG A 452 2.00 43.83 -5.92
C ARG A 452 3.52 43.74 -6.01
N THR A 453 4.19 43.31 -4.94
CA THR A 453 5.65 43.13 -4.93
C THR A 453 6.08 42.07 -5.93
N LEU A 454 5.40 40.92 -5.96
CA LEU A 454 5.68 39.83 -6.90
C LEU A 454 5.42 40.24 -8.35
N TRP A 455 4.34 40.99 -8.60
CA TRP A 455 4.04 41.55 -9.92
C TRP A 455 5.13 42.53 -10.39
N ASN A 456 5.54 43.47 -9.53
CA ASN A 456 6.57 44.44 -9.88
C ASN A 456 7.91 43.76 -10.16
N GLY A 457 8.31 42.77 -9.34
CA GLY A 457 9.51 41.98 -9.58
C GLY A 457 9.43 41.21 -10.89
N MET A 458 8.26 40.68 -11.26
CA MET A 458 8.06 39.97 -12.53
C MET A 458 8.18 40.89 -13.74
N VAL A 459 7.65 42.12 -13.66
CA VAL A 459 7.82 43.14 -14.72
C VAL A 459 9.26 43.65 -14.79
N GLU A 460 9.96 43.74 -13.67
CA GLU A 460 11.39 44.09 -13.64
C GLU A 460 12.25 42.99 -14.27
N ALA A 461 11.99 41.72 -13.91
CA ALA A 461 12.69 40.57 -14.47
C ALA A 461 12.38 40.36 -15.96
N LEU A 462 11.14 40.64 -16.40
CA LEU A 462 10.73 40.51 -17.80
C LEU A 462 9.87 41.72 -18.24
N PRO A 463 10.50 42.83 -18.67
CA PRO A 463 9.81 44.07 -19.04
C PRO A 463 8.77 43.93 -20.16
N ALA A 464 8.89 42.89 -21.01
CA ALA A 464 7.92 42.58 -22.05
C ALA A 464 6.50 42.35 -21.50
N ILE A 465 6.36 41.81 -20.28
CA ILE A 465 5.05 41.63 -19.62
C ILE A 465 4.36 42.99 -19.39
N GLY A 466 5.13 44.02 -19.02
CA GLY A 466 4.62 45.37 -18.80
C GLY A 466 4.13 46.08 -20.07
N GLN A 467 4.49 45.56 -21.24
CA GLN A 467 4.11 46.11 -22.55
C GLN A 467 2.91 45.38 -23.18
N LEU A 468 2.43 44.29 -22.57
CA LEU A 468 1.25 43.57 -23.04
C LEU A 468 0.00 44.43 -22.89
N ALA A 469 -0.53 44.91 -24.02
CA ALA A 469 -1.67 45.81 -24.06
C ALA A 469 -2.87 45.22 -23.30
N GLY A 470 -3.37 45.96 -22.30
CA GLY A 470 -4.51 45.56 -21.48
C GLY A 470 -4.22 44.60 -20.33
N VAL A 471 -3.16 43.79 -20.39
CA VAL A 471 -2.80 42.79 -19.34
C VAL A 471 -2.48 43.45 -18.00
N VAL A 472 -1.70 44.54 -18.02
CA VAL A 472 -1.34 45.28 -16.81
C VAL A 472 -2.57 45.81 -16.09
N ALA A 473 -3.54 46.35 -16.83
CA ALA A 473 -4.78 46.85 -16.26
C ALA A 473 -5.61 45.72 -15.62
N GLN A 474 -5.72 44.57 -16.29
CA GLN A 474 -6.47 43.43 -15.76
C GLN A 474 -5.84 42.81 -14.50
N ILE A 475 -4.51 42.64 -14.48
CA ILE A 475 -3.80 42.06 -13.34
C ILE A 475 -3.75 43.02 -12.15
N SER A 476 -3.67 44.33 -12.41
CA SER A 476 -3.69 45.35 -11.35
C SER A 476 -4.96 45.32 -10.49
N LYS A 477 -6.09 44.88 -11.04
CA LYS A 477 -7.35 44.67 -10.29
C LYS A 477 -7.21 43.67 -9.14
N LEU A 478 -6.25 42.74 -9.21
CA LEU A 478 -6.01 41.73 -8.19
C LEU A 478 -5.35 42.31 -6.92
N PHE A 479 -4.77 43.52 -7.00
CA PHE A 479 -4.04 44.14 -5.88
C PHE A 479 -4.19 45.67 -5.73
N ILE A 480 -5.07 46.30 -6.51
CA ILE A 480 -5.54 47.68 -6.30
C ILE A 480 -6.92 47.62 -5.63
N ALA A 481 -7.18 48.49 -4.66
CA ALA A 481 -8.45 48.54 -3.94
C ALA A 481 -9.58 49.03 -4.88
N ALA A 482 -10.78 48.44 -4.72
CA ALA A 482 -12.03 49.14 -5.03
C ALA A 482 -12.31 50.16 -3.92
#